data_AF-M7RNW8-F1
#
_entry.id   AF-M7RNW8-F1
#
_cell.length_a   1.000
_cell.length_b   1.000
_cell.length_c   1.000
_cell.angle_alpha   90.00
_cell.angle_beta   90.00
_cell.angle_gamma   90.00
#
_symmetry.space_group_name_H-M   'P 1'
#
loop_
_entity.id
_entity.type
_entity.pdbx_description
1 polymer ?
#
loop_
_entity_poly.entity_id
_entity_poly.type
_entity_poly.pdbx_seq_one_letter_code
_entity_poly.pdbx_strand_id
1 'polypeptide(L)'
;MDNWLKQRAMKNQTTGASRTFVCCGSDSSVLAYYSLASSAVTTNTAPGRFRRNMPDPIPIVVLGRLAVDKSLHGQGVGRALVRDAGLRVIQVAETIGIRGMLVHALSDEAREFYQRVGFVPSPMDPMMLMVTLGDLVESV
;
A
#
# COMPACT_ATOMS: atom_id res chain seq x y z
N MET A 1 -7.16 -9.98 -9.27
CA MET A 1 -6.04 -10.01 -8.29
C MET A 1 -5.64 -11.45 -7.93
N ASP A 2 -6.54 -12.41 -8.07
CA ASP A 2 -6.38 -13.81 -7.63
C ASP A 2 -5.27 -14.56 -8.38
N ASN A 3 -5.20 -14.37 -9.70
CA ASN A 3 -4.16 -15.02 -10.53
C ASN A 3 -2.76 -14.62 -10.09
N TRP A 4 -2.56 -13.34 -9.71
CA TRP A 4 -1.25 -12.91 -9.22
C TRP A 4 -0.89 -13.58 -7.90
N LEU A 5 -1.85 -13.69 -6.96
CA LEU A 5 -1.62 -14.37 -5.69
C LEU A 5 -1.17 -15.82 -5.91
N LYS A 6 -1.90 -16.57 -6.75
CA LYS A 6 -1.65 -17.99 -7.02
C LYS A 6 -0.34 -18.24 -7.78
N GLN A 7 0.02 -17.35 -8.71
CA GLN A 7 1.10 -17.62 -9.67
C GLN A 7 2.40 -16.84 -9.41
N ARG A 8 2.34 -15.72 -8.67
CA ARG A 8 3.46 -14.77 -8.60
C ARG A 8 3.85 -14.39 -7.17
N ALA A 9 2.92 -14.35 -6.21
CA ALA A 9 3.20 -13.85 -4.87
C ALA A 9 4.38 -14.57 -4.19
N MET A 10 4.37 -15.91 -4.18
CA MET A 10 5.45 -16.70 -3.57
C MET A 10 6.78 -16.55 -4.30
N LYS A 11 6.76 -16.53 -5.64
CA LYS A 11 7.99 -16.30 -6.41
C LYS A 11 8.58 -14.93 -6.08
N ASN A 12 7.75 -13.89 -6.06
CA ASN A 12 8.18 -12.53 -5.73
C ASN A 12 8.67 -12.41 -4.28
N GLN A 13 8.08 -13.15 -3.35
CA GLN A 13 8.55 -13.27 -1.98
C GLN A 13 9.98 -13.82 -1.96
N THR A 14 10.22 -14.96 -2.62
CA THR A 14 11.53 -15.62 -2.63
C THR A 14 12.59 -14.77 -3.34
N THR A 15 12.25 -14.12 -4.46
CA THR A 15 13.20 -13.32 -5.24
C THR A 15 13.40 -11.90 -4.72
N GLY A 16 12.66 -11.47 -3.69
CA GLY A 16 12.77 -10.12 -3.14
C GLY A 16 12.02 -9.03 -3.91
N ALA A 17 11.22 -9.38 -4.92
CA ALA A 17 10.48 -8.39 -5.72
C ALA A 17 9.33 -7.72 -4.93
N SER A 18 8.76 -8.43 -3.96
CA SER A 18 7.78 -7.88 -3.01
C SER A 18 7.71 -8.72 -1.74
N ARG A 19 7.17 -8.15 -0.66
CA ARG A 19 6.80 -8.88 0.55
C ARG A 19 5.29 -8.99 0.64
N THR A 20 4.76 -10.22 0.64
CA THR A 20 3.30 -10.47 0.66
C THR A 20 2.88 -10.98 2.04
N PHE A 21 1.81 -10.40 2.57
CA PHE A 21 1.20 -10.77 3.84
C PHE A 21 -0.23 -11.23 3.60
N VAL A 22 -0.66 -12.27 4.31
CA VAL A 22 -1.95 -12.93 4.11
C VAL A 22 -2.72 -13.06 5.43
N CYS A 23 -4.04 -12.95 5.36
CA CYS A 23 -4.95 -13.35 6.41
C CYS A 23 -5.58 -14.69 6.01
N CYS A 24 -5.46 -15.69 6.87
CA CYS A 24 -5.97 -17.04 6.61
C CYS A 24 -7.24 -17.32 7.41
N GLY A 25 -8.15 -18.10 6.81
CA GLY A 25 -9.25 -18.74 7.51
C GLY A 25 -8.78 -19.92 8.37
N SER A 26 -9.70 -20.49 9.14
CA SER A 26 -9.44 -21.68 9.98
C SER A 26 -9.03 -22.92 9.18
N ASP A 27 -9.42 -22.98 7.90
CA ASP A 27 -9.09 -24.03 6.94
C ASP A 27 -7.79 -23.76 6.16
N SER A 28 -7.00 -22.75 6.57
CA SER A 28 -5.80 -22.27 5.86
C SER A 28 -6.07 -21.64 4.48
N SER A 29 -7.32 -21.35 4.13
CA SER A 29 -7.64 -20.58 2.93
C SER A 29 -7.16 -19.13 3.09
N VAL A 30 -6.62 -18.53 2.03
CA VAL A 30 -6.25 -17.10 2.05
C VAL A 30 -7.50 -16.27 1.78
N LEU A 31 -7.96 -15.54 2.79
CA LEU A 31 -9.17 -14.72 2.74
C LEU A 31 -8.88 -13.25 2.43
N ALA A 32 -7.65 -12.79 2.65
CA ALA A 32 -7.24 -11.45 2.27
C ALA A 32 -5.71 -11.39 2.16
N TYR A 33 -5.18 -10.46 1.38
CA TYR A 33 -3.74 -10.26 1.28
C TYR A 33 -3.38 -8.84 0.85
N TYR A 34 -2.13 -8.48 1.09
CA TYR A 34 -1.51 -7.32 0.46
C TYR A 34 -0.02 -7.55 0.20
N SER A 35 0.59 -6.72 -0.63
CA SER A 35 2.03 -6.79 -0.93
C SER A 35 2.71 -5.43 -0.87
N LEU A 36 3.91 -5.38 -0.28
CA LEU A 36 4.76 -4.20 -0.18
C LEU A 36 6.03 -4.35 -1.03
N ALA A 37 6.48 -3.25 -1.62
CA ALA A 37 7.76 -3.17 -2.32
C ALA A 37 8.42 -1.80 -2.12
N SER A 38 9.75 -1.76 -1.99
CA SER A 38 10.51 -0.50 -1.99
C SER A 38 10.44 0.17 -3.37
N SER A 39 10.31 1.48 -3.41
CA SER A 39 10.30 2.24 -4.66
C SER A 39 10.73 3.68 -4.44
N ALA A 40 10.68 4.47 -5.51
CA ALA A 40 10.86 5.91 -5.47
C ALA A 40 9.91 6.57 -6.47
N VAL A 41 9.46 7.79 -6.16
CA VAL A 41 8.51 8.52 -7.01
C VAL A 41 9.05 9.91 -7.32
N THR A 42 8.88 10.38 -8.56
CA THR A 42 9.39 11.69 -8.98
C THR A 42 8.66 12.83 -8.28
N THR A 43 9.37 13.90 -7.96
CA THR A 43 8.80 15.01 -7.17
C THR A 43 7.59 15.69 -7.82
N ASN A 44 7.50 15.70 -9.16
CA ASN A 44 6.38 16.30 -9.90
C ASN A 44 5.06 15.51 -9.78
N THR A 45 5.12 14.21 -9.47
CA THR A 45 3.93 13.37 -9.27
C THR A 45 3.43 13.39 -7.83
N ALA A 46 4.20 13.94 -6.89
CA ALA A 46 3.84 13.92 -5.49
C ALA A 46 3.09 15.20 -5.08
N PRO A 47 2.04 15.11 -4.22
CA PRO A 47 1.39 16.28 -3.65
C PRO A 47 2.38 17.20 -2.92
N GLY A 48 2.06 18.50 -2.84
CA GLY A 48 2.95 19.52 -2.27
C GLY A 48 3.50 19.17 -0.88
N ARG A 49 2.63 18.71 0.03
CA ARG A 49 3.04 18.26 1.38
C ARG A 49 3.94 17.03 1.34
N PHE A 50 3.72 16.10 0.41
CA PHE A 50 4.50 14.88 0.27
C PHE A 50 5.92 15.16 -0.24
N ARG A 51 6.09 16.06 -1.21
CA ARG A 51 7.40 16.38 -1.83
C ARG A 51 8.22 17.46 -1.13
N ARG A 52 7.64 18.19 -0.16
CA ARG A 52 8.31 19.32 0.50
C ARG A 52 9.63 18.85 1.13
N ASN A 53 10.74 19.50 0.74
CA ASN A 53 12.10 19.24 1.23
C ASN A 53 12.61 17.81 0.99
N MET A 54 12.09 17.10 -0.02
CA MET A 54 12.54 15.76 -0.37
C MET A 54 13.50 15.75 -1.57
N PRO A 55 14.40 14.76 -1.67
CA PRO A 55 15.19 14.54 -2.88
C PRO A 55 14.31 14.08 -4.05
N ASP A 56 14.86 14.13 -5.26
CA ASP A 56 14.27 13.54 -6.46
C ASP A 56 15.16 12.37 -6.94
N PRO A 57 14.66 11.11 -6.93
CA PRO A 57 13.29 10.70 -6.58
C PRO A 57 13.06 10.58 -5.06
N ILE A 58 11.79 10.71 -4.65
CA ILE A 58 11.34 10.60 -3.26
C ILE A 58 11.27 9.12 -2.86
N PRO A 59 11.96 8.66 -1.80
CA PRO A 59 11.92 7.26 -1.38
C PRO A 59 10.57 6.91 -0.75
N ILE A 60 9.96 5.80 -1.17
CA ILE A 60 8.61 5.37 -0.76
C ILE A 60 8.50 3.85 -0.63
N VAL A 61 7.39 3.39 -0.06
CA VAL A 61 6.93 2.00 -0.17
C VAL A 61 5.66 1.94 -1.01
N VAL A 62 5.58 1.01 -1.95
CA VAL A 62 4.39 0.79 -2.76
C VAL A 62 3.54 -0.31 -2.12
N LEU A 63 2.27 0.01 -1.83
CA LEU A 63 1.22 -0.96 -1.58
C LEU A 63 0.77 -1.53 -2.94
N GLY A 64 1.54 -2.49 -3.45
CA GLY A 64 1.39 -2.95 -4.83
C GLY A 64 0.10 -3.70 -5.09
N ARG A 65 -0.42 -4.40 -4.07
CA ARG A 65 -1.65 -5.18 -4.14
C ARG A 65 -2.33 -5.17 -2.79
N LEU A 66 -3.65 -5.12 -2.82
CA LEU A 66 -4.51 -5.34 -1.66
C LEU A 66 -5.80 -5.98 -2.19
N ALA A 67 -6.11 -7.16 -1.70
CA ALA A 67 -7.33 -7.87 -2.06
C ALA A 67 -7.97 -8.47 -0.81
N VAL A 68 -9.30 -8.47 -0.80
CA VAL A 68 -10.12 -9.10 0.23
C VAL A 68 -11.07 -10.05 -0.49
N ASP A 69 -11.24 -11.25 0.05
CA ASP A 69 -12.24 -12.19 -0.45
C ASP A 69 -13.64 -11.58 -0.40
N LYS A 70 -14.47 -11.89 -1.39
CA LYS A 70 -15.80 -11.29 -1.53
C LYS A 70 -16.69 -11.53 -0.32
N SER A 71 -16.53 -12.66 0.37
CA SER A 71 -17.29 -12.97 1.58
C SER A 71 -17.03 -11.99 2.75
N LEU A 72 -15.88 -11.30 2.73
CA LEU A 72 -15.45 -10.36 3.76
C LEU A 72 -15.62 -8.88 3.36
N HIS A 73 -16.19 -8.60 2.19
CA HIS A 73 -16.43 -7.23 1.75
C HIS A 73 -17.42 -6.51 2.66
N GLY A 74 -17.21 -5.21 2.88
CA GLY A 74 -18.04 -4.41 3.78
C GLY A 74 -17.79 -4.60 5.27
N GLN A 75 -16.96 -5.57 5.68
CA GLN A 75 -16.68 -5.87 7.09
C GLN A 75 -15.45 -5.13 7.66
N GLY A 76 -14.94 -4.13 6.95
CA GLY A 76 -13.78 -3.34 7.38
C GLY A 76 -12.40 -4.00 7.19
N VAL A 77 -12.34 -5.24 6.70
CA VAL A 77 -11.07 -5.99 6.50
C VAL A 77 -10.09 -5.24 5.62
N GLY A 78 -10.54 -4.59 4.54
CA GLY A 78 -9.66 -3.79 3.67
C GLY A 78 -8.96 -2.66 4.42
N ARG A 79 -9.68 -1.94 5.29
CA ARG A 79 -9.10 -0.86 6.12
C ARG A 79 -8.13 -1.43 7.14
N ALA A 80 -8.47 -2.57 7.75
CA ALA A 80 -7.57 -3.28 8.67
C ALA A 80 -6.26 -3.70 7.99
N LEU A 81 -6.32 -4.18 6.73
CA LEU A 81 -5.12 -4.50 5.96
C LEU A 81 -4.26 -3.27 5.64
N VAL A 82 -4.86 -2.13 5.30
CA VAL A 82 -4.08 -0.89 5.08
C VAL A 82 -3.41 -0.46 6.38
N ARG A 83 -4.08 -0.59 7.53
CA ARG A 83 -3.48 -0.31 8.84
C ARG A 83 -2.31 -1.25 9.16
N ASP A 84 -2.47 -2.56 8.93
CA ASP A 84 -1.37 -3.54 9.11
C ASP A 84 -0.18 -3.23 8.18
N ALA A 85 -0.45 -2.88 6.93
CA ALA A 85 0.57 -2.45 5.98
C ALA A 85 1.30 -1.18 6.45
N GLY A 86 0.55 -0.19 6.95
CA GLY A 86 1.09 1.05 7.51
C GLY A 86 2.01 0.81 8.70
N LEU A 87 1.59 -0.03 9.65
CA LEU A 87 2.40 -0.43 10.82
C LEU A 87 3.74 -1.05 10.42
N ARG A 88 3.74 -1.92 9.41
CA ARG A 88 4.99 -2.53 8.90
C ARG A 88 5.89 -1.50 8.23
N VAL A 89 5.32 -0.55 7.49
CA VAL A 89 6.10 0.52 6.86
C VAL A 89 6.70 1.46 7.90
N ILE A 90 5.94 1.79 8.96
CA ILE A 90 6.44 2.57 10.10
C ILE A 90 7.65 1.87 10.73
N GLN A 91 7.54 0.56 11.00
CA GLN A 91 8.65 -0.20 11.58
C GLN A 91 9.89 -0.20 10.68
N VAL A 92 9.74 -0.36 9.36
CA VAL A 92 10.89 -0.32 8.44
C VAL A 92 11.50 1.09 8.36
N ALA A 93 10.67 2.13 8.50
CA ALA A 93 11.11 3.52 8.41
C ALA A 93 12.05 3.94 9.55
N GLU A 94 12.13 3.17 10.65
CA GLU A 94 13.10 3.38 11.73
C GLU A 94 14.56 3.18 11.27
N THR A 95 14.75 2.40 10.21
CA THR A 95 16.09 2.01 9.72
C THR A 95 16.36 2.43 8.28
N ILE A 96 15.32 2.64 7.47
CA ILE A 96 15.41 3.00 6.06
C ILE A 96 14.59 4.27 5.81
N GLY A 97 15.18 5.27 5.15
CA GLY A 97 14.48 6.49 4.80
C GLY A 97 13.25 6.24 3.91
N ILE A 98 12.05 6.48 4.42
CA ILE A 98 10.77 6.29 3.73
C ILE A 98 9.91 7.54 3.94
N ARG A 99 9.48 8.20 2.85
CA ARG A 99 8.59 9.37 2.95
C ARG A 99 7.15 8.99 3.30
N GLY A 100 6.72 7.83 2.82
CA GLY A 100 5.35 7.36 2.97
C GLY A 100 5.04 6.20 2.04
N MET A 101 3.75 5.92 1.88
CA MET A 101 3.23 4.87 1.02
C MET A 101 2.59 5.42 -0.23
N LEU A 102 2.70 4.66 -1.33
CA LEU A 102 2.05 4.92 -2.61
C LEU A 102 1.17 3.72 -3.00
N VAL A 103 0.04 3.99 -3.62
CA VAL A 103 -0.81 2.99 -4.25
C VAL A 103 -1.25 3.45 -5.64
N HIS A 104 -1.37 2.50 -6.56
CA HIS A 104 -2.11 2.70 -7.80
C HIS A 104 -3.48 2.03 -7.67
N ALA A 105 -4.53 2.82 -7.60
CA ALA A 105 -5.89 2.31 -7.63
C ALA A 105 -6.19 1.67 -9.00
N LEU A 106 -7.00 0.60 -9.00
CA LEU A 106 -7.40 -0.09 -10.23
C LEU A 106 -8.79 0.34 -10.74
N SER A 107 -9.55 1.07 -9.94
CA SER A 107 -10.88 1.58 -10.26
C SER A 107 -11.23 2.79 -9.41
N ASP A 108 -12.26 3.54 -9.80
CA ASP A 108 -12.72 4.70 -9.04
C ASP A 108 -13.17 4.32 -7.62
N GLU A 109 -13.81 3.17 -7.45
CA GLU A 109 -14.20 2.69 -6.12
C GLU A 109 -12.98 2.41 -5.23
N ALA A 110 -11.90 1.88 -5.82
CA ALA A 110 -10.64 1.68 -5.11
C ALA A 110 -9.97 3.02 -4.76
N ARG A 111 -10.00 3.99 -5.69
CA ARG A 111 -9.51 5.36 -5.46
C ARG A 111 -10.26 6.02 -4.31
N GLU A 112 -11.58 5.95 -4.29
CA GLU A 112 -12.43 6.46 -3.20
C GLU A 112 -12.19 5.73 -1.88
N PHE A 113 -11.96 4.42 -1.92
CA PHE A 113 -11.56 3.65 -0.73
C PHE A 113 -10.27 4.20 -0.13
N TYR A 114 -9.21 4.38 -0.93
CA TYR A 114 -7.93 4.89 -0.43
C TYR A 114 -8.02 6.35 0.05
N GLN A 115 -8.80 7.20 -0.62
CA GLN A 115 -9.06 8.57 -0.15
C GLN A 115 -9.74 8.59 1.21
N ARG A 116 -10.75 7.74 1.43
CA ARG A 116 -11.41 7.59 2.74
C ARG A 116 -10.48 7.06 3.83
N VAL A 117 -9.44 6.33 3.46
CA VAL A 117 -8.39 5.87 4.39
C VAL A 117 -7.36 6.97 4.68
N GLY A 118 -7.33 8.06 3.90
CA GLY A 118 -6.43 9.21 4.12
C GLY A 118 -5.34 9.38 3.07
N PHE A 119 -5.35 8.59 2.00
CA PHE A 119 -4.43 8.80 0.87
C PHE A 119 -4.87 9.99 0.04
N VAL A 120 -3.90 10.77 -0.44
CA VAL A 120 -4.12 11.96 -1.26
C VAL A 120 -3.72 11.67 -2.70
N PRO A 121 -4.55 11.99 -3.70
CA PRO A 121 -4.22 11.76 -5.10
C PRO A 121 -3.05 12.63 -5.57
N SER A 122 -2.27 12.10 -6.51
CA SER A 122 -1.26 12.83 -7.24
C SER A 122 -1.90 13.95 -8.08
N PRO A 123 -1.25 15.11 -8.22
CA PRO A 123 -1.69 16.16 -9.15
C PRO A 123 -1.56 15.74 -10.62
N MET A 124 -0.77 14.71 -10.93
CA MET A 124 -0.52 14.22 -12.29
C MET A 124 -1.38 13.02 -12.67
N ASP A 125 -1.76 12.19 -11.70
CA ASP A 125 -2.57 10.99 -11.91
C ASP A 125 -3.48 10.74 -10.70
N PRO A 126 -4.79 10.99 -10.80
CA PRO A 126 -5.75 10.75 -9.71
C PRO A 126 -5.80 9.29 -9.22
N MET A 127 -5.36 8.33 -10.04
CA MET A 127 -5.30 6.91 -9.68
C MET A 127 -4.05 6.55 -8.90
N MET A 128 -3.04 7.42 -8.86
CA MET A 128 -1.88 7.32 -8.00
C MET A 128 -2.14 8.11 -6.72
N LEU A 129 -2.21 7.41 -5.58
CA LEU A 129 -2.47 8.05 -4.29
C LEU A 129 -1.34 7.79 -3.31
N MET A 130 -1.11 8.75 -2.41
CA MET A 130 0.02 8.75 -1.49
C MET A 130 -0.41 9.15 -0.10
N VAL A 131 0.20 8.56 0.92
CA VAL A 131 0.01 8.93 2.34
C VAL A 131 1.38 9.09 2.98
N THR A 132 1.58 10.15 3.76
CA THR A 132 2.88 10.38 4.39
C THR A 132 3.10 9.42 5.54
N LEU A 133 4.36 9.17 5.89
CA LEU A 133 4.69 8.39 7.08
C LEU A 133 4.10 9.03 8.35
N GLY A 134 4.04 10.36 8.43
CA GLY A 134 3.42 11.07 9.54
C GLY A 134 1.93 10.78 9.67
N ASP A 135 1.19 10.81 8.55
CA ASP A 135 -0.25 10.49 8.56
C ASP A 135 -0.50 9.03 8.93
N LEU A 136 0.40 8.12 8.52
CA LEU A 136 0.33 6.72 8.93
C LEU A 136 0.48 6.57 10.45
N VAL A 137 1.43 7.29 11.06
CA VAL A 137 1.66 7.26 12.51
C VAL A 137 0.46 7.82 13.28
N GLU A 138 -0.15 8.91 12.80
CA GLU A 138 -1.35 9.51 13.41
C GLU A 138 -2.60 8.62 13.30
N SER A 139 -2.61 7.65 12.37
CA SER A 139 -3.74 6.75 12.11
C SER A 139 -3.67 5.41 12.87
N VAL A 140 -2.60 5.17 13.62
CA VAL A 140 -2.37 3.95 14.42
C VAL A 140 -2.98 4.11 15.80
#